data_AF-A0A4V2ZZ76-F1
#
_entry.id   AF-A0A4V2ZZ76-F1
#
_cell.length_a   1.000
_cell.length_b   1.000
_cell.length_c   1.000
_cell.angle_alpha   90.00
_cell.angle_beta   90.00
_cell.angle_gamma   90.00
#
_symmetry.space_group_name_H-M   'P 1'
#
loop_
_entity.id
_entity.type
_entity.pdbx_description
1 polymer ?
#
loop_
_entity_poly.entity_id
_entity_poly.type
_entity_poly.pdbx_seq_one_letter_code
_entity_poly.pdbx_strand_id
1 'polypeptide(L)' 'MSQQQERSLDQKARRAAKCAGLVAVKSRAGESVDNLGGFRIVDPNRNTIEAGERFNMTAEQVIAYCRD' A
#
# COMPACT_ATOMS: atom_id res chain seq x y z
N MET A 1 -7.78 -0.66 16.37
CA MET A 1 -6.76 -1.68 16.05
C MET A 1 -5.57 -1.45 16.97
N SER A 2 -4.91 -2.49 17.46
CA SER A 2 -3.64 -2.29 18.18
C SER A 2 -2.52 -2.00 17.19
N GLN A 3 -1.48 -1.26 17.60
CA GLN A 3 -0.32 -0.98 16.75
C GLN A 3 0.34 -2.27 16.20
N GLN A 4 0.23 -3.38 16.94
CA GLN A 4 0.75 -4.67 16.51
C GLN A 4 -0.11 -5.31 15.41
N GLN A 5 -1.43 -5.17 15.47
CA GLN A 5 -2.34 -5.60 14.41
C GLN A 5 -2.11 -4.83 13.12
N GLU A 6 -1.91 -3.51 13.19
CA GLU A 6 -1.60 -2.66 12.04
C GLU A 6 -0.28 -3.06 11.37
N ARG A 7 0.79 -3.28 12.15
CA ARG A 7 2.07 -3.77 11.61
C ARG A 7 1.93 -5.13 10.91
N SER A 8 1.10 -6.02 11.47
CA SER A 8 0.82 -7.32 10.84
C SER A 8 0.12 -7.16 9.50
N LEU A 9 -0.89 -6.28 9.42
CA LEU A 9 -1.60 -6.00 8.18
C LEU A 9 -0.73 -5.32 7.14
N ASP A 10 0.13 -4.37 7.53
CA ASP A 10 1.10 -3.73 6.65
C ASP A 10 2.02 -4.76 5.97
N GLN A 11 2.50 -5.75 6.74
CA GLN A 11 3.33 -6.82 6.21
C GLN A 11 2.56 -7.71 5.24
N LYS A 12 1.29 -8.03 5.55
CA LYS A 12 0.41 -8.79 4.65
C LYS A 12 0.17 -8.06 3.34
N ALA A 13 -0.09 -6.75 3.37
CA ALA A 13 -0.28 -5.92 2.18
C ALA A 13 0.97 -5.93 1.28
N ARG A 14 2.16 -5.74 1.87
CA ARG A 14 3.42 -5.79 1.13
C ARG A 14 3.67 -7.17 0.49
N ARG A 15 3.32 -8.24 1.21
CA ARG A 15 3.44 -9.61 0.69
C ARG A 15 2.47 -9.85 -0.48
N ALA A 16 1.22 -9.42 -0.36
CA ALA A 16 0.22 -9.56 -1.40
C ALA A 16 0.66 -8.85 -2.70
N ALA A 17 1.09 -7.58 -2.60
CA ALA A 17 1.61 -6.85 -3.75
C ALA A 17 2.82 -7.56 -4.38
N LYS A 18 3.78 -8.02 -3.58
CA LYS A 18 4.95 -8.76 -4.08
C LYS A 18 4.54 -10.03 -4.83
N CYS A 19 3.53 -10.77 -4.36
CA CYS A 19 3.01 -11.96 -5.03
C CYS A 19 2.38 -11.63 -6.39
N ALA A 20 1.76 -10.45 -6.53
CA ALA A 20 1.18 -9.95 -7.77
C ALA A 20 2.22 -9.27 -8.70
N GLY A 21 3.52 -9.29 -8.36
CA GLY A 21 4.56 -8.60 -9.14
C GLY A 21 4.58 -7.08 -8.97
N LEU A 22 3.86 -6.54 -7.98
CA LEU A 22 3.74 -5.12 -7.67
C LEU A 22 4.47 -4.75 -6.38
N VAL A 23 4.59 -3.45 -6.10
CA VAL A 23 5.20 -2.93 -4.88
C VAL A 23 4.22 -2.05 -4.11
N ALA A 24 3.87 -2.46 -2.89
CA ALA A 24 3.10 -1.63 -1.97
C ALA A 24 4.03 -0.74 -1.11
N VAL A 25 3.90 0.58 -1.28
CA VAL A 25 4.68 1.59 -0.56
C VAL A 25 3.78 2.28 0.46
N LYS A 26 4.09 2.15 1.74
CA LYS A 26 3.43 2.91 2.82
C LYS A 26 4.11 4.26 3.00
N SER A 27 3.32 5.31 3.16
CA SER A 27 3.83 6.61 3.58
C SER A 27 4.46 6.53 4.97
N ARG A 28 5.49 7.34 5.21
CA ARG A 28 6.13 7.54 6.51
C ARG A 28 6.12 9.00 6.95
N ALA A 29 5.61 9.88 6.09
CA ALA A 29 5.52 11.31 6.38
C ALA A 29 4.19 11.63 7.08
N GLY A 30 4.10 12.84 7.65
CA GLY A 30 2.84 13.36 8.15
C GLY A 30 1.81 13.52 7.03
N GLU A 31 0.54 13.49 7.41
CA GLU A 31 -0.57 13.63 6.47
C GLU A 31 -0.68 15.05 5.92
N SER A 32 -1.02 15.16 4.64
CA SER A 32 -1.27 16.41 3.92
C SER A 32 -2.27 16.18 2.77
N VAL A 33 -2.70 17.25 2.10
CA VAL A 33 -3.61 17.16 0.94
C VAL A 33 -3.06 16.28 -0.20
N ASP A 34 -1.74 16.12 -0.26
CA ASP A 34 -1.05 15.30 -1.26
C ASP A 34 -0.46 14.00 -0.68
N ASN A 35 -0.74 13.69 0.59
CA ASN A 35 -0.28 12.48 1.26
C ASN A 35 -1.23 12.07 2.39
N LEU A 36 -2.08 11.09 2.13
CA LEU A 36 -3.09 10.61 3.10
C LEU A 36 -2.55 9.51 4.02
N GLY A 37 -1.24 9.34 4.14
CA GLY A 37 -0.60 8.51 5.17
C GLY A 37 -0.67 6.99 4.96
N GLY A 38 -1.47 6.52 4.01
CA GLY A 38 -1.68 5.10 3.71
C GLY A 38 -0.65 4.50 2.76
N PHE A 39 -1.13 3.69 1.83
CA PHE A 39 -0.36 2.97 0.83
C PHE A 39 -0.62 3.50 -0.57
N ARG A 40 0.37 3.27 -1.45
CA ARG A 40 0.22 3.27 -2.89
C ARG A 40 0.81 1.99 -3.48
N ILE A 41 0.30 1.58 -4.63
CA ILE A 41 0.77 0.42 -5.40
C ILE A 41 1.53 0.94 -6.63
N VAL A 42 2.73 0.41 -6.83
CA VAL A 42 3.61 0.77 -7.94
C VAL A 42 3.90 -0.48 -8.78
N ASP A 43 3.78 -0.36 -10.10
CA ASP A 43 4.34 -1.35 -11.03
C ASP A 43 5.84 -1.06 -11.20
N PRO A 44 6.74 -1.93 -10.71
CA PRO A 44 8.18 -1.71 -10.83
C PRO A 44 8.70 -1.80 -12.27
N ASN A 45 7.98 -2.47 -13.19
CA ASN A 45 8.40 -2.62 -14.58
C ASN A 45 8.10 -1.36 -15.41
N ARG A 46 7.00 -0.69 -15.10
CA ARG A 46 6.56 0.56 -15.77
C ARG A 46 6.96 1.82 -15.01
N ASN A 47 7.38 1.67 -13.76
CA ASN A 47 7.67 2.78 -12.84
C ASN A 47 6.45 3.74 -12.70
N THR A 48 5.25 3.17 -12.66
CA THR A 48 3.97 3.89 -12.59
C THR A 48 3.23 3.59 -11.28
N ILE A 49 2.43 4.54 -10.83
CA ILE A 49 1.44 4.29 -9.77
C ILE A 49 0.26 3.58 -10.43
N GLU A 50 0.00 2.33 -10.03
CA GLU A 50 -1.16 1.56 -10.49
C GLU A 50 -2.41 1.92 -9.69
N ALA A 51 -2.24 2.14 -8.38
CA ALA A 51 -3.33 2.53 -7.48
C ALA A 51 -2.81 3.26 -6.25
N GLY A 52 -3.70 3.94 -5.54
CA GLY A 52 -3.36 4.56 -4.27
C GLY A 52 -2.64 5.90 -4.40
N GLU A 53 -3.01 6.71 -5.39
CA GLU A 53 -2.43 8.05 -5.55
C GLU A 53 -2.51 8.83 -4.23
N ARG A 54 -1.46 9.62 -3.94
CA ARG A 54 -1.33 10.37 -2.67
C ARG A 54 -1.43 9.47 -1.43
N PHE A 55 -1.07 8.19 -1.53
CA PHE A 55 -1.12 7.24 -0.41
C PHE A 55 -2.50 7.06 0.21
N ASN A 56 -3.57 7.09 -0.61
CA ASN A 56 -4.95 7.03 -0.11
C ASN A 56 -5.49 5.60 0.15
N MET A 57 -4.68 4.55 0.01
CA MET A 57 -5.14 3.16 0.26
C MET A 57 -4.81 2.66 1.66
N THR A 58 -5.72 1.87 2.23
CA THR A 58 -5.44 1.08 3.43
C THR A 58 -4.70 -0.23 3.10
N ALA A 59 -4.18 -0.91 4.13
CA ALA A 59 -3.53 -2.21 3.95
C ALA A 59 -4.51 -3.27 3.39
N GLU A 60 -5.76 -3.25 3.84
CA GLU A 60 -6.82 -4.15 3.38
C GLU A 60 -7.16 -3.91 1.91
N GLN A 61 -7.25 -2.65 1.49
CA GLN A 61 -7.49 -2.30 0.08
C GLN A 61 -6.34 -2.78 -0.81
N VAL A 62 -5.09 -2.67 -0.36
CA VAL A 62 -3.93 -3.23 -1.09
C VAL A 62 -4.04 -4.74 -1.22
N ILE A 63 -4.40 -5.45 -0.14
CA ILE A 63 -4.58 -6.90 -0.17
C ILE A 63 -5.69 -7.30 -1.15
N ALA A 64 -6.81 -6.58 -1.15
CA ALA A 64 -7.91 -6.83 -2.06
C ALA A 64 -7.50 -6.62 -3.53
N TYR A 65 -6.81 -5.51 -3.83
CA TYR A 65 -6.33 -5.19 -5.18
C TYR A 65 -5.40 -6.27 -5.77
N CYS A 66 -4.58 -6.92 -4.94
CA CYS A 66 -3.55 -7.86 -5.40
C CYS A 66 -4.00 -9.34 -5.40
N ARG A 67 -5.31 -9.60 -5.23
CA ARG A 67 -5.87 -10.97 -5.20
C ARG A 67 -6.57 -11.39 -6.50
N ASP A 68 -6.73 -10.45 -7.43
CA ASP A 68 -7.18 -10.70 -8.80
C ASP A 68 -6.01 -11.14 -9.69
#